data_AF-A0A0D2LH51-F1
#
_entry.id   AF-A0A0D2LH51-F1
#
_cell.length_a   1.000
_cell.length_b   1.000
_cell.length_c   1.000
_cell.angle_alpha   90.00
_cell.angle_beta   90.00
_cell.angle_gamma   90.00
#
_symmetry.space_group_name_H-M   'P 1'
#
loop_
_entity.id
_entity.type
_entity.pdbx_description
1 polymer ?
#
loop_
_entity_poly.entity_id
_entity_poly.type
_entity_poly.pdbx_seq_one_letter_code
_entity_poly.pdbx_strand_id
1 'polypeptide(L)'
;MASVLDSRADTSPEVAAAGMVVNTLGWVDGLGYDLLLHVIASLRADVVVVLEQDRLYNQLQSALAGRTGAMGRPLQARVPVVKLPKSGGIVARSTQARKDARLGRIREYFYGAGGELQPHAQSVAAEQLQVFRIGGTAGCLGGCWWRLVAVGGG
;
A
#
# COMPACT_ATOMS: atom_id res chain seq x y z
N MET A 1 -6.70 -2.86 -7.82
CA MET A 1 -6.98 -1.75 -6.88
C MET A 1 -7.16 -0.44 -7.63
N ALA A 2 -6.20 -0.03 -8.46
CA ALA A 2 -6.30 1.19 -9.27
C ALA A 2 -7.66 1.36 -9.98
N SER A 3 -8.11 0.35 -10.73
CA SER A 3 -9.40 0.39 -11.42
C SER A 3 -10.61 0.67 -10.52
N VAL A 4 -10.61 0.15 -9.28
CA VAL A 4 -11.69 0.37 -8.32
C VAL A 4 -11.66 1.81 -7.78
N LEU A 5 -10.45 2.38 -7.61
CA LEU A 5 -10.29 3.78 -7.22
C LEU A 5 -10.75 4.71 -8.35
N ASP A 6 -10.42 4.39 -9.60
CA ASP A 6 -10.89 5.13 -10.77
C ASP A 6 -12.42 5.11 -10.84
N SER A 7 -13.05 3.94 -10.71
CA SER A 7 -14.52 3.85 -10.68
C SER A 7 -15.15 4.66 -9.53
N ARG A 8 -14.48 4.74 -8.38
CA ARG A 8 -14.95 5.54 -7.25
C ARG A 8 -14.85 7.04 -7.53
N ALA A 9 -13.77 7.47 -8.17
CA ALA A 9 -13.59 8.86 -8.60
C ALA A 9 -14.63 9.25 -9.66
N ASP A 10 -14.93 8.37 -10.62
CA ASP A 10 -15.95 8.61 -11.65
C ASP A 10 -17.35 8.76 -11.06
N THR A 11 -17.63 8.07 -9.95
CA THR A 11 -18.94 8.11 -9.29
C THR A 11 -19.12 9.35 -8.40
N SER A 12 -18.03 9.97 -7.95
CA SER A 12 -18.09 11.05 -6.96
C SER A 12 -17.17 12.22 -7.34
N PRO A 13 -17.71 13.36 -7.81
CA PRO A 13 -16.91 14.50 -8.24
C PRO A 13 -16.11 15.10 -7.08
N GLU A 14 -16.63 15.05 -5.85
CA GLU A 14 -15.92 15.51 -4.64
C GLU A 14 -14.66 14.68 -4.38
N VAL A 15 -14.75 13.35 -4.49
CA VAL A 15 -13.59 12.45 -4.32
C VAL A 15 -12.58 12.65 -5.44
N ALA A 16 -13.05 12.81 -6.68
CA ALA A 16 -12.18 13.10 -7.82
C ALA A 16 -11.40 14.42 -7.63
N ALA A 17 -12.07 15.46 -7.14
CA ALA A 17 -11.44 16.77 -6.88
C ALA A 17 -10.47 16.73 -5.68
N ALA A 18 -10.74 15.91 -4.66
CA ALA A 18 -9.88 15.78 -3.48
C ALA A 18 -8.55 15.06 -3.78
N GLY A 19 -8.52 14.21 -4.81
CA GLY A 19 -7.34 13.41 -5.15
C GLY A 19 -7.05 12.29 -4.14
N MET A 20 -5.82 11.78 -4.14
CA MET A 20 -5.40 10.68 -3.25
C MET A 20 -3.98 10.87 -2.73
N VAL A 21 -3.76 10.47 -1.47
CA VAL A 21 -2.43 10.36 -0.86
C VAL A 21 -2.10 8.89 -0.64
N VAL A 22 -1.03 8.41 -1.26
CA VAL A 22 -0.62 6.99 -1.21
C VAL A 22 0.61 6.84 -0.34
N ASN A 23 0.46 6.14 0.79
CA ASN A 23 1.59 5.71 1.60
C ASN A 23 2.12 4.36 1.10
N THR A 24 3.41 4.30 0.79
CA THR A 24 4.07 3.09 0.27
C THR A 24 4.80 2.31 1.36
N LEU A 25 5.39 1.18 0.98
CA LEU A 25 6.23 0.36 1.85
C LEU A 25 7.62 0.99 1.98
N GLY A 26 8.30 0.72 3.10
CA GLY A 26 9.69 1.14 3.30
C GLY A 26 10.74 0.29 2.57
N TRP A 27 10.32 -0.65 1.71
CA TRP A 27 11.22 -1.49 0.93
C TRP A 27 11.41 -0.88 -0.46
N VAL A 28 12.61 -0.35 -0.69
CA VAL A 28 12.90 0.57 -1.82
C VAL A 28 13.94 0.04 -2.79
N ASP A 29 14.56 -1.11 -2.50
CA ASP A 29 15.62 -1.71 -3.30
C ASP A 29 15.12 -2.91 -4.11
N GLY A 30 15.71 -3.14 -5.29
CA GLY A 30 15.41 -4.27 -6.16
C GLY A 30 13.93 -4.31 -6.56
N LEU A 31 13.25 -5.42 -6.26
CA LEU A 31 11.80 -5.57 -6.52
C LEU A 31 10.97 -4.46 -5.86
N GLY A 32 11.40 -3.93 -4.70
CA GLY A 32 10.73 -2.82 -4.04
C GLY A 32 10.69 -1.57 -4.93
N TYR A 33 11.78 -1.28 -5.64
CA TYR A 33 11.85 -0.15 -6.59
C TYR A 33 10.90 -0.35 -7.78
N ASP A 34 10.88 -1.56 -8.36
CA ASP A 34 9.99 -1.87 -9.48
C ASP A 34 8.51 -1.76 -9.08
N LEU A 35 8.18 -2.18 -7.85
CA LEU A 35 6.84 -2.00 -7.28
C LEU A 35 6.49 -0.52 -7.11
N LEU A 36 7.44 0.34 -6.71
CA LEU A 36 7.19 1.78 -6.61
C LEU A 36 6.89 2.38 -7.99
N LEU A 37 7.66 2.03 -9.02
CA LEU A 37 7.40 2.46 -10.40
C LEU A 37 6.04 1.97 -10.89
N HIS A 38 5.68 0.71 -10.58
CA HIS A 38 4.39 0.15 -10.92
C HIS A 38 3.24 0.89 -10.22
N VAL A 39 3.38 1.26 -8.94
CA VAL A 39 2.38 2.02 -8.20
C VAL A 39 2.19 3.41 -8.82
N ILE A 40 3.28 4.12 -9.13
CA ILE A 40 3.24 5.44 -9.77
C ILE A 40 2.49 5.39 -11.10
N ALA A 41 2.81 4.41 -11.95
CA ALA A 41 2.16 4.22 -13.24
C ALA A 41 0.68 3.81 -13.09
N SER A 42 0.40 2.84 -12.22
CA SER A 42 -0.94 2.26 -12.06
C SER A 42 -1.93 3.24 -11.42
N LEU A 43 -1.45 4.09 -10.49
CA LEU A 43 -2.28 5.09 -9.82
C LEU A 43 -2.20 6.47 -10.48
N ARG A 44 -1.45 6.60 -11.60
CA ARG A 44 -1.26 7.85 -12.34
C ARG A 44 -0.85 9.01 -11.43
N ALA A 45 0.15 8.79 -10.58
CA ALA A 45 0.56 9.78 -9.59
C ALA A 45 1.16 11.04 -10.23
N ASP A 46 0.63 12.21 -9.90
CA ASP A 46 1.09 13.50 -10.42
C ASP A 46 2.32 14.06 -9.69
N VAL A 47 2.50 13.70 -8.42
CA VAL A 47 3.61 14.17 -7.58
C VAL A 47 4.14 13.03 -6.74
N VAL A 48 5.46 12.86 -6.70
CA VAL A 48 6.13 11.86 -5.86
C VAL A 48 6.96 12.55 -4.79
N VAL A 49 6.72 12.19 -3.53
CA VAL A 49 7.44 12.75 -2.39
C VAL A 49 8.36 11.68 -1.77
N VAL A 50 9.64 12.00 -1.64
CA VAL A 50 10.66 11.10 -1.08
C VAL A 50 11.19 11.67 0.24
N LEU A 51 11.13 10.87 1.31
CA LEU A 51 11.56 11.28 2.65
C LEU A 51 13.00 10.83 2.91
N GLU A 52 13.94 11.78 2.95
CA GLU A 52 15.35 11.60 3.38
C GLU A 52 16.03 10.34 2.80
N GLN A 53 15.86 10.11 1.49
CA GLN A 53 16.56 9.06 0.76
C GLN A 53 17.11 9.58 -0.57
N ASP A 54 18.38 10.01 -0.55
CA ASP A 54 19.08 10.58 -1.70
C ASP A 54 19.16 9.64 -2.90
N ARG A 55 19.53 8.38 -2.66
CA ARG A 55 19.67 7.38 -3.73
C ARG A 55 18.34 7.16 -4.45
N LEU A 56 17.27 6.93 -3.70
CA LEU A 56 15.93 6.73 -4.25
C LEU A 56 15.43 7.97 -4.97
N TYR A 57 15.64 9.16 -4.38
CA TYR A 57 15.28 10.44 -5.01
C TYR A 57 15.93 10.58 -6.39
N ASN A 58 17.24 10.37 -6.50
CA ASN A 58 17.95 10.50 -7.76
C ASN A 58 17.49 9.46 -8.80
N GLN A 59 17.26 8.21 -8.36
CA GLN A 59 16.75 7.16 -9.23
C GLN A 59 15.35 7.47 -9.78
N LEU A 60 14.42 7.92 -8.93
CA LEU A 60 13.08 8.31 -9.35
C LEU A 60 13.09 9.59 -10.19
N GLN A 61 13.92 10.57 -9.84
CA GLN A 61 14.05 11.81 -10.59
C GLN A 61 14.53 11.56 -12.03
N SER A 62 15.45 10.61 -12.21
CA SER A 62 15.93 10.19 -13.53
C SER A 62 14.86 9.38 -14.28
N ALA A 63 14.23 8.41 -13.64
CA ALA A 63 13.22 7.56 -14.27
C ALA A 63 11.95 8.34 -14.69
N LEU A 64 11.60 9.39 -13.94
CA LEU A 64 10.37 10.17 -14.14
C LEU A 64 10.61 11.54 -14.78
N ALA A 65 11.82 11.81 -15.29
CA ALA A 65 12.19 13.08 -15.92
C ALA A 65 11.35 13.44 -17.17
N GLY A 66 10.51 12.51 -17.65
CA GLY A 66 9.82 12.59 -18.93
C GLY A 66 10.76 12.18 -20.06
N ARG A 67 10.22 11.51 -21.07
CA ARG A 67 10.97 11.15 -22.27
C ARG A 67 10.55 12.08 -23.38
N THR A 68 11.49 12.71 -24.07
CA THR A 68 11.24 13.48 -25.30
C THR A 68 11.58 12.61 -26.51
N GLY A 69 10.67 12.57 -27.48
CA GLY A 69 10.91 11.89 -28.76
C GLY A 69 11.83 12.70 -29.67
N ALA A 70 12.31 12.07 -30.75
CA ALA A 70 13.22 12.66 -31.74
C ALA A 70 12.71 13.95 -32.41
N MET A 71 11.41 14.25 -32.28
CA MET A 71 10.75 15.43 -32.86
C MET A 71 10.40 16.51 -31.80
N GLY A 72 11.03 16.46 -30.62
CA GLY A 72 10.82 17.44 -29.54
C GLY A 72 9.47 17.30 -28.80
N ARG A 73 8.66 16.29 -29.11
CA ARG A 73 7.39 16.03 -28.42
C ARG A 73 7.59 15.18 -27.16
N PRO A 74 6.90 15.45 -26.04
CA PRO A 74 6.93 14.59 -24.87
C PRO A 74 6.30 13.23 -25.20
N LEU A 75 7.08 12.17 -25.12
CA LEU A 75 6.63 10.78 -25.21
C LEU A 75 6.02 10.32 -23.87
N GLN A 76 6.48 10.90 -22.76
CA GLN A 76 5.94 10.64 -21.42
C GLN A 76 5.92 11.94 -20.62
N ALA A 77 4.81 12.18 -19.91
CA ALA A 77 4.69 13.31 -19.00
C ALA A 77 5.71 13.18 -17.87
N ARG A 78 6.38 14.29 -17.55
CA ARG A 78 7.30 14.37 -16.42
C ARG A 78 6.49 14.37 -15.13
N VAL A 79 6.83 13.50 -14.19
CA VAL A 79 6.27 13.49 -12.83
C VAL A 79 7.28 14.17 -11.90
N PRO A 80 6.96 15.33 -11.29
CA PRO A 80 7.84 15.98 -10.33
C PRO A 80 8.12 15.10 -9.11
N VAL A 81 9.40 15.02 -8.74
CA VAL A 81 9.86 14.32 -7.54
C VAL A 81 10.36 15.37 -6.55
N VAL A 82 9.80 15.36 -5.35
CA VAL A 82 10.13 16.31 -4.27
C VAL A 82 10.80 15.56 -3.14
N LYS A 83 11.99 16.00 -2.73
CA LYS A 83 12.69 15.47 -1.57
C LYS A 83 12.32 16.29 -0.33
N LEU A 84 11.91 15.63 0.76
CA LEU A 84 11.66 16.28 2.04
C LEU A 84 12.58 15.72 3.14
N PRO A 85 13.04 16.56 4.09
CA PRO A 85 13.74 16.11 5.28
C PRO A 85 12.78 15.39 6.23
N LYS A 86 13.30 14.44 7.03
CA LYS A 86 12.54 13.88 8.14
C LYS A 86 12.43 14.90 9.27
N SER A 87 11.30 14.87 9.96
CA SER A 87 11.13 15.64 11.20
C SER A 87 12.02 15.07 12.32
N GLY A 88 12.62 15.94 13.13
CA GLY A 88 13.54 15.55 14.21
C GLY A 88 12.90 14.70 15.32
N GLY A 89 11.57 14.68 15.42
CA GLY A 89 10.84 13.85 16.39
C GLY A 89 10.56 12.41 15.93
N ILE A 90 11.01 12.01 14.73
CA ILE A 90 10.75 10.67 14.20
C ILE A 90 11.67 9.66 14.87
N VAL A 91 11.08 8.70 15.58
CA VAL A 91 11.81 7.59 16.22
C VAL A 91 11.66 6.30 15.41
N ALA A 92 12.77 5.61 15.21
CA ALA A 92 12.76 4.31 14.56
C ALA A 92 11.93 3.31 15.37
N ARG A 93 10.93 2.69 14.71
CA ARG A 93 10.10 1.66 15.36
C ARG A 93 10.84 0.33 15.41
N SER A 94 10.88 -0.30 16.58
CA SER A 94 11.41 -1.64 16.73
C SER A 94 10.50 -2.69 16.08
N THR A 95 11.03 -3.88 15.81
CA THR A 95 10.23 -5.00 15.31
C THR A 95 9.11 -5.37 16.27
N GLN A 96 9.36 -5.29 17.58
CA GLN A 96 8.36 -5.57 18.60
C GLN A 96 7.24 -4.53 18.57
N ALA A 97 7.56 -3.24 18.54
CA ALA A 97 6.56 -2.17 18.44
C ALA A 97 5.66 -2.32 17.19
N ARG A 98 6.21 -2.77 16.05
CA ARG A 98 5.43 -3.06 14.85
C ARG A 98 4.49 -4.26 15.01
N LYS A 99 4.90 -5.30 15.73
CA LYS A 99 4.06 -6.47 16.04
C LYS A 99 2.92 -6.08 16.98
N ASP A 100 3.24 -5.34 18.03
CA ASP A 100 2.25 -4.92 19.03
C ASP A 100 1.21 -3.97 18.42
N ALA A 101 1.63 -2.97 17.64
CA ALA A 101 0.72 -2.07 16.94
C ALA A 101 -0.24 -2.83 16.00
N ARG A 102 0.27 -3.86 15.31
CA ARG A 102 -0.50 -4.69 14.38
C ARG A 102 -1.53 -5.57 15.11
N LEU A 103 -1.17 -6.16 16.25
CA LEU A 103 -2.13 -6.86 17.11
C LEU A 103 -3.17 -5.89 17.68
N GLY A 104 -2.76 -4.68 18.04
CA GLY A 104 -3.66 -3.61 18.44
C GLY A 104 -4.72 -3.30 17.39
N ARG A 105 -4.32 -3.12 16.12
CA ARG A 105 -5.27 -2.88 15.01
C ARG A 105 -6.23 -4.05 14.75
N ILE A 106 -5.77 -5.29 14.93
CA ILE A 106 -6.66 -6.46 14.83
C ILE A 106 -7.71 -6.41 15.93
N ARG A 107 -7.32 -6.12 17.18
CA ARG A 107 -8.26 -5.99 18.29
C ARG A 107 -9.25 -4.84 18.07
N GLU A 108 -8.74 -3.67 17.67
CA GLU A 108 -9.54 -2.48 17.36
C GLU A 108 -10.59 -2.76 16.29
N TYR A 109 -10.26 -3.54 15.25
CA TYR A 109 -11.22 -3.91 14.20
C TYR A 109 -12.43 -4.69 14.74
N PHE A 110 -12.23 -5.60 15.71
CA PHE A 110 -13.30 -6.44 16.25
C PHE A 110 -14.03 -5.83 17.46
N TYR A 111 -13.28 -5.14 18.32
CA TYR A 111 -13.78 -4.64 19.61
C TYR A 111 -13.99 -3.12 19.61
N GLY A 112 -13.62 -2.41 18.55
CA GLY A 112 -13.67 -0.96 18.50
C GLY A 112 -12.47 -0.30 19.19
N ALA A 113 -12.39 1.02 19.10
CA ALA A 113 -11.26 1.78 19.65
C ALA A 113 -11.29 1.86 21.18
N GLY A 114 -12.50 1.88 21.76
CA GLY A 114 -12.76 1.92 23.19
C GLY A 114 -13.36 0.63 23.77
N GLY A 115 -13.51 -0.43 22.97
CA GLY A 115 -14.16 -1.67 23.41
C GLY A 115 -15.69 -1.66 23.22
N GLU A 116 -16.21 -0.75 22.42
CA GLU A 116 -17.64 -0.54 22.18
C GLU A 116 -18.29 -1.61 21.29
N LEU A 117 -17.51 -2.33 20.49
CA LEU A 117 -18.02 -3.36 19.59
C LEU A 117 -17.96 -4.73 20.27
N GLN A 118 -18.99 -5.54 20.02
CA GLN A 118 -19.11 -6.90 20.53
C GLN A 118 -19.03 -7.88 19.36
N PRO A 119 -17.86 -8.48 19.09
CA PRO A 119 -17.72 -9.44 18.01
C PRO A 119 -18.47 -10.72 18.35
N HIS A 120 -19.13 -11.29 17.34
CA HIS A 120 -19.90 -12.53 17.50
C HIS A 120 -19.02 -13.75 17.19
N ALA A 121 -18.92 -14.69 18.14
CA ALA A 121 -18.19 -15.95 17.96
C ALA A 121 -19.14 -17.05 17.45
N GLN A 122 -18.74 -17.77 16.40
CA GLN A 122 -19.50 -18.89 15.83
C GLN A 122 -18.57 -20.08 15.61
N SER A 123 -19.11 -21.28 15.85
CA SER A 123 -18.48 -22.54 15.43
C SER A 123 -19.16 -23.02 14.16
N VAL A 124 -18.36 -23.37 13.16
CA VAL A 124 -18.81 -23.78 11.82
C VAL A 124 -18.15 -25.10 11.47
N ALA A 125 -18.89 -26.02 10.82
CA ALA A 125 -18.33 -27.29 10.40
C ALA A 125 -17.27 -27.09 9.32
N ALA A 126 -16.22 -27.92 9.32
CA ALA A 126 -15.14 -27.81 8.32
C ALA A 126 -15.65 -27.95 6.88
N GLU A 127 -16.69 -28.76 6.67
CA GLU A 127 -17.35 -28.97 5.37
C GLU A 127 -17.98 -27.70 4.80
N GLN A 128 -18.35 -26.76 5.67
CA GLN A 128 -18.95 -25.47 5.30
C GLN A 128 -17.88 -24.38 5.07
N LEU A 129 -16.60 -24.69 5.26
CA LEU A 129 -15.50 -23.74 5.15
C LEU A 129 -14.55 -24.11 4.01
N GLN A 130 -14.33 -23.18 3.09
CA GLN A 130 -13.30 -23.29 2.08
C GLN A 130 -12.16 -22.31 2.37
N VAL A 131 -10.98 -22.84 2.70
CA VAL A 131 -9.79 -22.03 2.99
C VAL A 131 -8.82 -22.10 1.82
N PHE A 132 -8.62 -20.95 1.17
CA PHE A 132 -7.68 -20.83 0.06
C PHE A 132 -6.42 -20.10 0.51
N ARG A 133 -5.26 -20.65 0.12
CA ARG A 133 -3.96 -19.98 0.29
C ARG A 133 -3.50 -19.43 -1.06
N ILE A 134 -3.36 -18.11 -1.14
CA ILE A 134 -2.83 -17.45 -2.33
C ILE A 134 -1.35 -17.17 -2.10
N GLY A 135 -0.50 -17.86 -2.86
CA GLY A 135 0.95 -17.69 -2.78
C GLY A 135 1.61 -18.37 -1.57
N GLY A 136 2.81 -18.87 -1.80
CA GLY A 136 3.64 -19.53 -0.82
C GLY A 136 4.86 -20.12 -1.52
N THR A 137 6.00 -19.44 -1.45
CA THR A 137 7.26 -20.11 -1.73
C THR A 137 7.43 -21.22 -0.68
N ALA A 138 7.92 -22.38 -1.09
CA ALA A 138 8.25 -23.50 -0.21
C ALA A 138 9.51 -23.21 0.63
N GLY A 139 9.51 -22.09 1.35
CA GLY A 139 10.59 -21.62 2.21
C GLY A 139 10.00 -20.95 3.44
N CYS A 140 9.50 -21.76 4.36
CA CYS A 140 9.06 -21.32 5.68
C CYS A 140 10.23 -20.75 6.48
N LEU A 141 10.32 -19.43 6.62
CA LEU A 141 10.90 -18.78 7.80
C LEU A 141 10.17 -17.46 8.08
N GLY A 142 9.25 -17.49 9.04
CA GLY A 142 8.83 -16.30 9.80
C GLY A 142 7.58 -15.56 9.32
N GLY A 143 6.41 -16.03 9.78
CA GLY A 143 5.20 -15.20 9.90
C GLY A 143 4.15 -15.44 8.82
N CYS A 144 3.39 -16.54 8.95
CA CYS A 144 2.20 -16.79 8.13
C CYS A 144 1.06 -15.84 8.54
N TRP A 145 0.57 -15.06 7.57
CA TRP A 145 -0.65 -14.28 7.67
C TRP A 145 -1.78 -15.06 7.01
N TRP A 146 -2.65 -15.66 7.82
CA TRP A 146 -3.87 -16.30 7.33
C TRP A 146 -4.90 -15.22 6.99
N ARG A 147 -5.50 -15.29 5.80
CA ARG A 147 -6.74 -14.55 5.50
C ARG A 147 -7.86 -15.58 5.37
N LEU A 148 -8.70 -15.67 6.40
CA LEU A 148 -9.93 -16.45 6.34
C LEU A 148 -10.95 -15.65 5.52
N VAL A 149 -11.49 -16.24 4.46
CA VAL A 149 -12.70 -15.76 3.81
C VAL A 149 -13.75 -16.84 4.05
N ALA A 150 -14.65 -16.61 5.00
CA ALA A 150 -15.83 -17.45 5.15
C ALA A 150 -16.89 -16.95 4.17
N VAL A 151 -17.22 -17.76 3.16
CA VAL A 151 -18.41 -17.55 2.34
C VAL A 151 -19.51 -18.40 2.96
N GLY A 152 -20.38 -17.78 3.74
CA GLY A 152 -21.57 -18.45 4.28
C GLY A 152 -22.57 -18.70 3.15
N GLY A 153 -22.82 -19.97 2.84
CA GLY A 153 -23.93 -20.38 1.98
C GLY A 153 -25.09 -20.87 2.84
N GLY A 154 -26.28 -20.28 2.62
CA GLY A 154 -27.59 -20.82 2.97
C GLY A 154 -27.97 -20.82 4.44
#